data_AF-A0AAW6JD28-F1
#
_entry.id   AF-A0AAW6JD28-F1
#
_cell.length_a   1.000
_cell.length_b   1.000
_cell.length_c   1.000
_cell.angle_alpha   90.00
_cell.angle_beta   90.00
_cell.angle_gamma   90.00
#
_symmetry.space_group_name_H-M   'P 1'
#
loop_
_entity.id
_entity.type
_entity.pdbx_description
1 polymer ?
#
loop_
_entity_poly.entity_id
_entity_poly.type
_entity_poly.pdbx_seq_one_letter_code
_entity_poly.pdbx_strand_id
1 'polypeptide(L)'
;MKGIIIMQNQLPKGKEHEKTLGLFDLSILGIGAIIGTGILVLTGIVAAEDSGPAIVFSFLIAALASGLIGLCYSELTTSLPNSGSAFYYAWVSIGKFMAFLAGWTLIGVYVTTTATVANGWTGYVQSFLEVLGVNLPHKLLVTPTAGGYVNLPAVLMILFMTIILTRGTSESKLVNNFLVGVKIFIIVLFIVVSAQHINLANWHPFLPYGYKGIFTGASAVFFSFLGFDALATSAEDAKDVDKNIPRAIILCLVISTALYILVSLVMTGVLSYKDLNVSEAMSYVLLAKGHKYVAEIVSLGAVLGIMAVVFAFIYAGSNIMKSMSRSAFLPQGLAKVNGKTQSPNRAIWLVGLLSAVLAGEFDLHYLALIANIGSLVVFALISLIVIILRYRYPELKRPFKVPFGNVIPVLSVLICIVLLVSISLNAWLTYLLWLVVGLGVYFCYSLRHANEFNFQDESDIPGN
;
A
#
# COMPACT_ATOMS: atom_id res chain seq x y z
N MET A 1 30.63 -14.07 -3.17
CA MET A 1 30.54 -13.73 -1.73
C MET A 1 31.07 -12.33 -1.42
N LYS A 2 32.32 -11.99 -1.77
CA LYS A 2 32.95 -10.71 -1.39
C LYS A 2 32.09 -9.47 -1.73
N GLY A 3 31.56 -9.32 -2.95
CA GLY A 3 30.78 -8.11 -3.32
C GLY A 3 29.49 -7.84 -2.50
N ILE A 4 28.67 -8.85 -2.20
CA ILE A 4 27.43 -8.67 -1.39
C ILE A 4 27.75 -8.57 0.09
N ILE A 5 28.72 -9.35 0.61
CA ILE A 5 29.12 -9.27 2.02
C ILE A 5 29.81 -7.92 2.29
N ILE A 6 30.61 -7.41 1.35
CA ILE A 6 31.19 -6.07 1.38
C ILE A 6 30.06 -5.03 1.34
N MET A 7 29.08 -5.10 0.43
CA MET A 7 27.93 -4.18 0.44
C MET A 7 27.07 -4.27 1.72
N GLN A 8 26.84 -5.47 2.26
CA GLN A 8 26.11 -5.67 3.53
C GLN A 8 26.86 -5.11 4.74
N ASN A 9 28.20 -5.08 4.69
CA ASN A 9 29.05 -4.54 5.75
C ASN A 9 29.37 -3.05 5.57
N GLN A 10 29.32 -2.52 4.34
CA GLN A 10 29.48 -1.09 4.02
C GLN A 10 28.22 -0.28 4.31
N LEU A 11 27.05 -0.90 4.42
CA LEU A 11 25.85 -0.17 4.78
C LEU A 11 25.77 0.02 6.30
N PRO A 12 25.52 1.25 6.79
CA PRO A 12 25.43 1.52 8.22
C PRO A 12 24.31 0.67 8.83
N LYS A 13 24.70 -0.40 9.53
CA LYS A 13 23.77 -1.19 10.33
C LYS A 13 23.20 -0.26 11.40
N GLY A 14 21.87 -0.12 11.43
CA GLY A 14 21.21 0.56 12.54
C GLY A 14 21.63 -0.10 13.86
N LYS A 15 21.66 0.67 14.95
CA LYS A 15 21.92 0.13 16.30
C LYS A 15 21.07 -1.13 16.52
N GLU A 16 21.68 -2.21 17.01
CA GLU A 16 20.96 -3.44 17.36
C GLU A 16 19.86 -3.10 18.37
N HIS A 17 18.61 -3.11 17.89
CA HIS A 17 17.42 -3.04 18.73
C HIS A 17 16.83 -4.44 18.81
N GLU A 18 16.23 -4.77 19.96
CA GLU A 18 15.60 -6.06 20.16
C GLU A 18 14.49 -6.28 19.13
N LYS A 19 14.49 -7.42 18.45
CA LYS A 19 13.45 -7.80 17.48
C LYS A 19 12.16 -8.09 18.23
N THR A 20 11.08 -7.38 17.92
CA THR A 20 9.87 -7.45 18.74
C THR A 20 8.65 -8.03 18.03
N LEU A 21 8.65 -8.16 16.69
CA LEU A 21 7.45 -8.54 15.92
C LEU A 21 7.43 -10.05 15.63
N GLY A 22 6.44 -10.77 16.18
CA GLY A 22 6.19 -12.17 15.86
C GLY A 22 5.25 -12.36 14.66
N LEU A 23 4.94 -13.62 14.32
CA LEU A 23 4.01 -13.95 13.23
C LEU A 23 2.64 -13.27 13.37
N PHE A 24 2.07 -13.28 14.58
CA PHE A 24 0.78 -12.66 14.85
C PHE A 24 0.82 -11.14 14.62
N ASP A 25 1.84 -10.46 15.17
CA ASP A 25 2.01 -9.02 15.01
C ASP A 25 2.19 -8.64 13.54
N LEU A 26 3.01 -9.37 12.80
CA LEU A 26 3.23 -9.16 11.37
C LEU A 26 1.96 -9.42 10.56
N SER A 27 1.20 -10.47 10.88
CA SER A 27 -0.04 -10.77 10.18
C SER A 27 -1.09 -9.68 10.40
N ILE A 28 -1.23 -9.18 11.64
CA ILE A 28 -2.10 -8.06 11.96
C ILE A 28 -1.63 -6.79 11.26
N LEU A 29 -0.32 -6.49 11.25
CA LEU A 29 0.22 -5.33 10.54
C LEU A 29 -0.12 -5.40 9.04
N GLY A 30 0.05 -6.57 8.43
CA GLY A 30 -0.26 -6.79 7.02
C GLY A 30 -1.74 -6.61 6.70
N ILE A 31 -2.63 -7.25 7.49
CA ILE A 31 -4.08 -7.09 7.34
C ILE A 31 -4.48 -5.63 7.58
N GLY A 32 -3.88 -4.98 8.57
CA GLY A 32 -4.14 -3.58 8.91
C GLY A 32 -3.74 -2.60 7.83
N ALA A 33 -2.69 -2.90 7.06
CA ALA A 33 -2.22 -2.11 5.93
C ALA A 33 -3.06 -2.35 4.66
N ILE A 34 -3.48 -3.60 4.41
CA ILE A 34 -4.25 -4.01 3.23
C ILE A 34 -5.72 -3.57 3.35
N ILE A 35 -6.36 -3.81 4.50
CA ILE A 35 -7.78 -3.51 4.71
C ILE A 35 -7.99 -2.02 5.01
N GLY A 36 -8.56 -1.31 4.04
CA GLY A 36 -8.98 0.09 4.16
C GLY A 36 -9.92 0.52 3.05
N THR A 37 -9.68 1.70 2.48
CA THR A 37 -10.50 2.32 1.43
C THR A 37 -10.78 1.41 0.23
N GLY A 38 -9.87 0.51 -0.11
CA GLY A 38 -10.08 -0.46 -1.20
C GLY A 38 -11.35 -1.30 -1.03
N ILE A 39 -11.52 -1.96 0.12
CA ILE A 39 -12.74 -2.77 0.38
C ILE A 39 -13.93 -1.91 0.77
N LEU A 40 -13.71 -0.84 1.54
CA LEU A 40 -14.78 -0.04 2.15
C LEU A 40 -15.48 0.90 1.14
N VAL A 41 -14.73 1.40 0.15
CA VAL A 41 -15.18 2.43 -0.80
C VAL A 41 -15.06 1.94 -2.24
N LEU A 42 -13.84 1.56 -2.64
CA LEU A 42 -13.52 1.32 -4.05
C LEU A 42 -14.28 0.11 -4.62
N THR A 43 -14.63 -0.87 -3.78
CA THR A 43 -15.52 -1.99 -4.16
C THR A 43 -16.82 -1.51 -4.79
N GLY A 44 -17.48 -0.51 -4.21
CA GLY A 44 -18.75 0.01 -4.71
C GLY A 44 -18.59 0.75 -6.03
N ILE A 45 -17.60 1.65 -6.09
CA ILE A 45 -17.27 2.44 -7.29
C ILE A 45 -16.92 1.53 -8.46
N VAL A 46 -16.02 0.56 -8.28
CA VAL A 46 -15.60 -0.37 -9.35
C VAL A 46 -16.74 -1.31 -9.74
N ALA A 47 -17.59 -1.73 -8.80
CA ALA A 47 -18.78 -2.50 -9.14
C ALA A 47 -19.73 -1.66 -10.01
N ALA A 48 -19.90 -0.37 -9.68
CA ALA A 48 -20.77 0.51 -10.43
C ALA A 48 -20.25 0.85 -11.83
N GLU A 49 -18.95 1.14 -11.97
CA GLU A 49 -18.39 1.74 -13.17
C GLU A 49 -17.64 0.76 -14.09
N ASP A 50 -17.05 -0.30 -13.54
CA ASP A 50 -16.10 -1.14 -14.31
C ASP A 50 -16.54 -2.60 -14.47
N SER A 51 -17.02 -3.25 -13.40
CA SER A 51 -17.17 -4.72 -13.37
C SER A 51 -18.57 -5.24 -13.10
N GLY A 52 -19.47 -4.44 -12.51
CA GLY A 52 -20.76 -4.94 -12.06
C GLY A 52 -20.61 -6.05 -11.01
N PRO A 53 -21.56 -7.01 -10.96
CA PRO A 53 -21.45 -8.21 -10.11
C PRO A 53 -20.19 -9.04 -10.35
N ALA A 54 -19.59 -8.96 -11.55
CA ALA A 54 -18.35 -9.65 -11.90
C ALA A 54 -17.09 -9.08 -11.22
N ILE A 55 -17.21 -8.05 -10.37
CA ILE A 55 -16.09 -7.53 -9.56
C ILE A 55 -15.40 -8.62 -8.71
N VAL A 56 -16.10 -9.70 -8.37
CA VAL A 56 -15.50 -10.87 -7.70
C VAL A 56 -14.34 -11.46 -8.51
N PHE A 57 -14.49 -11.54 -9.84
CA PHE A 57 -13.41 -11.99 -10.72
C PHE A 57 -12.29 -10.96 -10.80
N SER A 58 -12.60 -9.67 -10.74
CA SER A 58 -11.60 -8.60 -10.65
C SER A 58 -10.73 -8.76 -9.41
N PHE A 59 -11.34 -9.00 -8.24
CA PHE A 59 -10.62 -9.26 -7.00
C PHE A 59 -9.81 -10.56 -7.05
N LEU A 60 -10.30 -11.62 -7.68
CA LEU A 60 -9.56 -12.88 -7.84
C LEU A 60 -8.30 -12.71 -8.70
N ILE A 61 -8.38 -11.93 -9.79
CA ILE A 61 -7.22 -11.62 -10.63
C ILE A 61 -6.21 -10.76 -9.86
N ALA A 62 -6.68 -9.74 -9.14
CA ALA A 62 -5.83 -8.89 -8.32
C ALA A 62 -5.17 -9.67 -7.16
N ALA A 63 -5.90 -10.59 -6.54
CA ALA A 63 -5.40 -11.49 -5.50
C ALA A 63 -4.33 -12.45 -6.05
N LEU A 64 -4.55 -13.02 -7.24
CA LEU A 64 -3.57 -13.88 -7.90
C LEU A 64 -2.28 -13.11 -8.19
N ALA A 65 -2.40 -11.90 -8.77
CA ALA A 65 -1.24 -11.04 -9.00
C ALA A 65 -0.48 -10.77 -7.70
N SER A 66 -1.18 -10.33 -6.66
CA SER A 66 -0.61 -10.02 -5.35
C SER A 66 0.02 -11.23 -4.67
N GLY A 67 -0.57 -12.42 -4.82
CA GLY A 67 -0.03 -13.69 -4.31
C GLY A 67 1.29 -14.07 -4.97
N LEU A 68 1.37 -13.98 -6.32
CA LEU A 68 2.60 -14.27 -7.07
C LEU A 68 3.72 -13.28 -6.68
N ILE A 69 3.37 -11.99 -6.54
CA ILE A 69 4.29 -10.94 -6.12
C ILE A 69 4.74 -11.15 -4.66
N GLY A 70 3.80 -11.48 -3.76
CA GLY A 70 4.06 -11.72 -2.34
C GLY A 70 5.03 -12.89 -2.09
N LEU A 71 4.96 -13.94 -2.93
CA LEU A 71 5.95 -15.01 -2.92
C LEU A 71 7.35 -14.50 -3.31
N CYS A 72 7.44 -13.67 -4.36
CA CYS A 72 8.71 -13.05 -4.77
C CYS A 72 9.30 -12.16 -3.66
N TYR A 73 8.45 -11.34 -3.03
CA TYR A 73 8.83 -10.54 -1.86
C TYR A 73 9.34 -11.38 -0.71
N SER A 74 8.72 -12.54 -0.45
CA SER A 74 9.11 -13.44 0.63
C SER A 74 10.53 -14.00 0.43
N GLU A 75 10.91 -14.38 -0.81
CA GLU A 75 12.27 -14.82 -1.11
C GLU A 75 13.28 -13.68 -0.92
N LEU A 76 13.01 -12.49 -1.46
CA LEU A 76 13.94 -11.36 -1.33
C LEU A 76 14.09 -10.88 0.12
N THR A 77 12.98 -10.77 0.85
CA THR A 77 12.99 -10.26 2.24
C THR A 77 13.73 -11.22 3.18
N THR A 78 13.58 -12.53 2.99
CA THR A 78 14.29 -13.52 3.82
C THR A 78 15.76 -13.68 3.42
N SER A 79 16.10 -13.46 2.14
CA SER A 79 17.50 -13.46 1.70
C SER A 79 18.25 -12.17 2.05
N LEU A 80 17.56 -11.04 2.07
CA LEU A 80 18.12 -9.70 2.22
C LEU A 80 17.27 -8.89 3.24
N PRO A 81 17.27 -9.25 4.53
CA PRO A 81 16.39 -8.64 5.53
C PRO A 81 16.82 -7.20 5.85
N ASN A 82 16.22 -6.22 5.16
CA ASN A 82 16.52 -4.80 5.30
C ASN A 82 15.24 -3.96 5.12
N SER A 83 15.11 -2.88 5.88
CA SER A 83 13.92 -2.02 5.88
C SER A 83 13.74 -1.19 4.59
N GLY A 84 14.76 -1.12 3.73
CA GLY A 84 14.73 -0.44 2.43
C GLY A 84 13.91 -1.11 1.33
N SER A 85 13.38 -2.33 1.56
CA SER A 85 12.47 -3.03 0.64
C SER A 85 13.00 -3.02 -0.82
N ALA A 86 12.17 -2.67 -1.81
CA ALA A 86 12.54 -2.73 -3.23
C ALA A 86 13.73 -1.84 -3.62
N PHE A 87 13.92 -0.68 -2.98
CA PHE A 87 15.10 0.16 -3.19
C PHE A 87 16.38 -0.63 -2.91
N TYR A 88 16.41 -1.29 -1.75
CA TYR A 88 17.57 -2.08 -1.32
C TYR A 88 17.79 -3.30 -2.22
N TYR A 89 16.72 -4.02 -2.55
CA TYR A 89 16.81 -5.19 -3.44
C TYR A 89 17.32 -4.81 -4.83
N ALA A 90 16.86 -3.70 -5.40
CA ALA A 90 17.31 -3.20 -6.68
C ALA A 90 18.77 -2.72 -6.65
N TRP A 91 19.21 -2.12 -5.54
CA TRP A 91 20.60 -1.70 -5.38
C TRP A 91 21.57 -2.87 -5.37
N VAL A 92 21.31 -3.87 -4.51
CA VAL A 92 22.18 -5.05 -4.38
C VAL A 92 22.18 -5.89 -5.67
N SER A 93 21.05 -5.91 -6.39
CA SER A 93 20.87 -6.82 -7.52
C SER A 93 21.26 -6.22 -8.86
N ILE A 94 20.93 -4.94 -9.12
CA ILE A 94 21.03 -4.32 -10.44
C ILE A 94 21.98 -3.12 -10.43
N GLY A 95 21.85 -2.23 -9.45
CA GLY A 95 22.74 -1.08 -9.27
C GLY A 95 22.03 0.21 -8.88
N LYS A 96 22.81 1.28 -8.70
CA LYS A 96 22.35 2.56 -8.12
C LYS A 96 21.19 3.22 -8.88
N PHE A 97 21.25 3.25 -10.22
CA PHE A 97 20.21 3.89 -11.02
C PHE A 97 18.84 3.24 -10.83
N MET A 98 18.77 1.91 -10.97
CA MET A 98 17.52 1.16 -10.77
C MET A 98 17.06 1.17 -9.31
N ALA A 99 18.00 1.21 -8.36
CA ALA A 99 17.68 1.44 -6.95
C ALA A 99 16.95 2.77 -6.75
N PHE A 100 17.52 3.86 -7.26
CA PHE A 100 16.91 5.17 -7.15
C PHE A 100 15.51 5.20 -7.77
N LEU A 101 15.34 4.68 -8.99
CA LEU A 101 14.03 4.63 -9.63
C LEU A 101 13.03 3.81 -8.81
N ALA A 102 13.42 2.64 -8.31
CA ALA A 102 12.55 1.82 -7.46
C ALA A 102 12.13 2.55 -6.18
N GLY A 103 13.09 3.20 -5.50
CA GLY A 103 12.83 3.97 -4.28
C GLY A 103 11.97 5.21 -4.54
N TRP A 104 12.24 5.95 -5.62
CA TRP A 104 11.49 7.13 -6.02
C TRP A 104 10.04 6.77 -6.39
N THR A 105 9.85 5.68 -7.13
CA THR A 105 8.52 5.16 -7.43
C THR A 105 7.80 4.73 -6.15
N LEU A 106 8.46 4.01 -5.23
CA LEU A 106 7.81 3.61 -3.97
C LEU A 106 7.42 4.80 -3.07
N ILE A 107 8.24 5.85 -3.01
CA ILE A 107 7.85 7.09 -2.30
C ILE A 107 6.57 7.65 -2.92
N GLY A 108 6.51 7.75 -4.25
CA GLY A 108 5.32 8.19 -4.97
C GLY A 108 4.11 7.32 -4.67
N VAL A 109 4.26 6.00 -4.75
CA VAL A 109 3.20 5.02 -4.45
C VAL A 109 2.64 5.21 -3.04
N TYR A 110 3.49 5.34 -2.03
CA TYR A 110 3.03 5.50 -0.65
C TYR A 110 2.38 6.85 -0.42
N VAL A 111 2.86 7.92 -1.06
CA VAL A 111 2.23 9.25 -1.03
C VAL A 111 0.84 9.21 -1.68
N THR A 112 0.72 8.67 -2.89
CA THR A 112 -0.56 8.58 -3.60
C THR A 112 -1.53 7.64 -2.90
N THR A 113 -1.05 6.50 -2.37
CA THR A 113 -1.87 5.57 -1.60
C THR A 113 -2.41 6.20 -0.33
N THR A 114 -1.57 6.93 0.40
CA THR A 114 -2.01 7.69 1.59
C THR A 114 -3.12 8.68 1.22
N ALA A 115 -2.95 9.40 0.11
CA ALA A 115 -3.94 10.36 -0.39
C ALA A 115 -5.26 9.70 -0.83
N THR A 116 -5.20 8.57 -1.55
CA THR A 116 -6.38 7.77 -1.94
C THR A 116 -7.15 7.29 -0.71
N VAL A 117 -6.43 6.73 0.26
CA VAL A 117 -7.03 6.19 1.48
C VAL A 117 -7.73 7.30 2.26
N ALA A 118 -7.09 8.45 2.40
CA ALA A 118 -7.66 9.62 3.06
C ALA A 118 -8.89 10.17 2.35
N ASN A 119 -8.91 10.17 1.01
CA ASN A 119 -10.12 10.55 0.27
C ASN A 119 -11.30 9.65 0.63
N GLY A 120 -11.10 8.33 0.63
CA GLY A 120 -12.17 7.38 0.97
C GLY A 120 -12.65 7.44 2.42
N TRP A 121 -11.89 8.07 3.30
CA TRP A 121 -12.32 8.35 4.67
C TRP A 121 -13.43 9.40 4.74
N THR A 122 -13.50 10.30 3.76
CA THR A 122 -14.32 11.52 3.79
C THR A 122 -15.81 11.23 3.85
N GLY A 123 -16.31 10.31 3.02
CA GLY A 123 -17.73 9.91 3.03
C GLY A 123 -18.15 9.35 4.38
N TYR A 124 -17.35 8.47 4.97
CA TYR A 124 -17.62 7.91 6.30
C TYR A 124 -17.63 8.95 7.42
N VAL A 125 -16.76 9.96 7.35
CA VAL A 125 -16.76 11.07 8.30
C VAL A 125 -17.96 11.97 8.12
N GLN A 126 -18.34 12.26 6.87
CA GLN A 126 -19.55 13.01 6.59
C GLN A 126 -20.76 12.31 7.20
N SER A 127 -20.96 11.01 6.93
CA SER A 127 -22.08 10.24 7.49
C SER A 127 -22.06 10.25 9.02
N PHE A 128 -20.88 10.16 9.65
CA PHE A 128 -20.76 10.25 11.10
C PHE A 128 -21.09 11.64 11.66
N LEU A 129 -20.65 12.72 11.00
CA LEU A 129 -20.94 14.09 11.42
C LEU A 129 -22.42 14.44 11.24
N GLU A 130 -23.07 13.92 10.19
CA GLU A 130 -24.51 14.07 9.97
C GLU A 130 -25.33 13.49 11.14
N VAL A 131 -24.91 12.35 11.70
CA VAL A 131 -25.52 11.77 12.91
C VAL A 131 -25.38 12.68 14.13
N LEU A 132 -24.29 13.45 14.22
CA LEU A 132 -24.09 14.47 15.27
C LEU A 132 -24.81 15.79 14.98
N GLY A 133 -25.53 15.90 13.87
CA GLY A 133 -26.20 17.13 13.44
C GLY A 133 -25.26 18.17 12.83
N VAL A 134 -24.02 17.79 12.49
CA VAL A 134 -23.01 18.67 11.89
C VAL A 134 -22.95 18.43 10.38
N ASN A 135 -23.51 19.36 9.61
CA ASN A 135 -23.46 19.31 8.15
C ASN A 135 -22.33 20.20 7.63
N LEU A 136 -21.30 19.58 7.05
CA LEU A 136 -20.21 20.31 6.39
C LEU A 136 -20.62 20.72 4.96
N PRO A 137 -20.26 21.92 4.48
CA PRO A 137 -20.51 22.32 3.11
C PRO A 137 -19.87 21.34 2.12
N HIS A 138 -20.63 20.85 1.15
CA HIS A 138 -20.16 19.89 0.13
C HIS A 138 -18.86 20.35 -0.57
N LYS A 139 -18.70 21.66 -0.79
CA LYS A 139 -17.48 22.23 -1.40
C LYS A 139 -16.19 22.00 -0.58
N LEU A 140 -16.28 21.71 0.72
CA LEU A 140 -15.13 21.38 1.58
C LEU A 140 -14.91 19.87 1.74
N LEU A 141 -15.78 19.05 1.15
CA LEU A 141 -15.69 17.59 1.18
C LEU A 141 -15.18 17.03 -0.15
N VAL A 142 -15.28 17.82 -1.22
CA VAL A 142 -14.98 17.41 -2.59
C VAL A 142 -13.75 18.16 -3.10
N THR A 143 -12.91 17.46 -3.85
CA THR A 143 -11.69 18.02 -4.44
C THR A 143 -11.99 18.98 -5.59
N PRO A 144 -11.07 19.91 -5.93
CA PRO A 144 -11.18 20.76 -7.12
C PRO A 144 -11.44 20.00 -8.41
N THR A 145 -10.79 18.85 -8.60
CA THR A 145 -10.99 18.00 -9.79
C THR A 145 -12.42 17.45 -9.89
N ALA A 146 -13.16 17.39 -8.77
CA ALA A 146 -14.53 16.93 -8.70
C ALA A 146 -15.54 18.08 -8.43
N GLY A 147 -15.12 19.34 -8.58
CA GLY A 147 -16.00 20.52 -8.49
C GLY A 147 -16.15 21.15 -7.11
N GLY A 148 -15.35 20.71 -6.12
CA GLY A 148 -15.25 21.36 -4.81
C GLY A 148 -14.09 22.36 -4.71
N TYR A 149 -13.76 22.78 -3.49
CA TYR A 149 -12.61 23.65 -3.21
C TYR A 149 -11.39 22.88 -2.70
N VAL A 150 -11.61 21.87 -1.87
CA VAL A 150 -10.58 21.00 -1.28
C VAL A 150 -11.29 19.89 -0.53
N ASN A 151 -10.73 18.67 -0.54
CA ASN A 151 -11.15 17.65 0.42
C ASN A 151 -10.51 17.90 1.80
N LEU A 152 -11.17 18.75 2.59
CA LEU A 152 -10.64 19.20 3.88
C LEU A 152 -10.53 18.06 4.91
N PRO A 153 -11.50 17.13 5.07
CA PRO A 153 -11.37 16.02 6.01
C PRO A 153 -10.16 15.14 5.72
N ALA A 154 -9.91 14.81 4.45
CA ALA A 154 -8.75 14.01 4.05
C ALA A 154 -7.42 14.70 4.43
N VAL A 155 -7.30 16.00 4.13
CA VAL A 155 -6.13 16.83 4.49
C VAL A 155 -5.90 16.81 6.00
N LEU A 156 -6.94 17.12 6.79
CA LEU A 156 -6.84 17.21 8.25
C LEU A 156 -6.46 15.86 8.87
N MET A 157 -7.01 14.76 8.36
CA MET A 157 -6.68 13.42 8.86
C MET A 157 -5.24 13.03 8.58
N ILE A 158 -4.71 13.33 7.39
CA ILE A 158 -3.29 13.09 7.08
C ILE A 158 -2.39 13.91 8.00
N LEU A 159 -2.68 15.21 8.19
CA LEU A 159 -1.89 16.06 9.08
C LEU A 159 -1.96 15.58 10.54
N PHE A 160 -3.14 15.15 10.99
CA PHE A 160 -3.33 14.57 12.32
C PHE A 160 -2.49 13.30 12.50
N MET A 161 -2.52 12.38 11.54
CA MET A 161 -1.69 11.18 11.56
C MET A 161 -0.20 11.52 11.52
N THR A 162 0.19 12.49 10.70
CA THR A 162 1.58 12.97 10.61
C THR A 162 2.07 13.46 11.98
N ILE A 163 1.26 14.25 12.70
CA ILE A 163 1.57 14.71 14.06
C ILE A 163 1.72 13.52 15.02
N ILE A 164 0.83 12.54 14.97
CA ILE A 164 0.91 11.33 15.80
C ILE A 164 2.23 10.61 15.55
N LEU A 165 2.59 10.33 14.29
CA LEU A 165 3.84 9.62 13.96
C LEU A 165 5.10 10.36 14.44
N THR A 166 5.08 11.70 14.46
CA THR A 166 6.24 12.48 14.92
C THR A 166 6.53 12.36 16.42
N ARG A 167 5.54 11.92 17.21
CA ARG A 167 5.66 11.67 18.66
C ARG A 167 6.24 10.29 19.00
N GLY A 168 6.53 9.46 17.99
CA GLY A 168 7.09 8.13 18.17
C GLY A 168 6.03 7.02 18.15
N THR A 169 6.47 5.81 17.82
CA THR A 169 5.62 4.63 17.58
C THR A 169 5.63 3.63 18.74
N SER A 170 6.24 3.98 19.88
CA SER A 170 6.55 3.05 20.98
C SER A 170 5.32 2.47 21.70
N GLU A 171 4.15 3.11 21.58
CA GLU A 171 2.90 2.66 22.22
C GLU A 171 2.00 1.80 21.29
N SER A 172 2.46 1.45 20.08
CA SER A 172 1.52 1.20 18.98
C SER A 172 1.05 -0.24 18.78
N LYS A 173 1.54 -1.25 19.52
CA LYS A 173 1.13 -2.66 19.27
C LYS A 173 -0.33 -2.93 19.67
N LEU A 174 -0.70 -2.59 20.90
CA LEU A 174 -2.06 -2.79 21.40
C LEU A 174 -3.07 -1.96 20.61
N VAL A 175 -2.72 -0.70 20.35
CA VAL A 175 -3.54 0.21 19.55
C VAL A 175 -3.73 -0.34 18.13
N ASN A 176 -2.66 -0.79 17.47
CA ASN A 176 -2.75 -1.37 16.13
C ASN A 176 -3.62 -2.63 16.12
N ASN A 177 -3.40 -3.56 17.06
CA ASN A 177 -4.19 -4.79 17.15
C ASN A 177 -5.68 -4.48 17.37
N PHE A 178 -5.99 -3.51 18.22
CA PHE A 178 -7.36 -3.04 18.43
C PHE A 178 -7.96 -2.47 17.13
N LEU A 179 -7.27 -1.57 16.44
CA LEU A 179 -7.76 -0.95 15.20
C LEU A 179 -8.01 -1.98 14.10
N VAL A 180 -7.15 -2.99 13.95
CA VAL A 180 -7.37 -4.08 12.98
C VAL A 180 -8.54 -4.96 13.40
N GLY A 181 -8.67 -5.26 14.69
CA GLY A 181 -9.82 -5.99 15.23
C GLY A 181 -11.15 -5.29 14.91
N VAL A 182 -11.22 -3.97 15.09
CA VAL A 182 -12.39 -3.16 14.72
C VAL A 182 -12.72 -3.28 13.23
N LYS A 183 -11.72 -3.21 12.34
CA LYS A 183 -11.93 -3.37 10.88
C LYS A 183 -12.51 -4.72 10.52
N ILE A 184 -11.93 -5.80 11.04
CA ILE A 184 -12.40 -7.16 10.75
C ILE A 184 -13.82 -7.32 11.28
N PHE A 185 -14.09 -6.83 12.49
CA PHE A 185 -15.41 -6.88 13.11
C PHE A 185 -16.48 -6.20 12.23
N ILE A 186 -16.25 -4.96 11.78
CA ILE A 186 -17.26 -4.25 10.96
C ILE A 186 -17.49 -4.91 9.60
N ILE A 187 -16.45 -5.50 8.99
CA ILE A 187 -16.59 -6.20 7.72
C ILE A 187 -17.43 -7.47 7.91
N VAL A 188 -17.13 -8.26 8.95
CA VAL A 188 -17.92 -9.45 9.28
C VAL A 188 -19.36 -9.08 9.62
N LEU A 189 -19.56 -8.01 10.41
CA LEU A 189 -20.88 -7.49 10.75
C LEU A 189 -21.68 -7.11 9.49
N PHE A 190 -21.05 -6.36 8.57
CA PHE A 190 -21.65 -6.01 7.28
C PHE A 190 -22.06 -7.26 6.49
N ILE A 191 -21.16 -8.25 6.37
CA ILE A 191 -21.42 -9.49 5.64
C ILE A 191 -22.62 -10.23 6.25
N VAL A 192 -22.63 -10.46 7.56
CA VAL A 192 -23.67 -11.24 8.24
C VAL A 192 -25.05 -10.60 8.12
N VAL A 193 -25.15 -9.28 8.37
CA VAL A 193 -26.44 -8.57 8.33
C VAL A 193 -26.94 -8.43 6.90
N SER A 194 -26.06 -8.08 5.97
CA SER A 194 -26.44 -7.81 4.58
C SER A 194 -26.71 -9.09 3.80
N ALA A 195 -26.06 -10.22 4.12
CA ALA A 195 -26.26 -11.50 3.42
C ALA A 195 -27.72 -11.99 3.44
N GLN A 196 -28.47 -11.65 4.48
CA GLN A 196 -29.90 -11.99 4.60
C GLN A 196 -30.80 -11.25 3.58
N HIS A 197 -30.27 -10.21 2.92
CA HIS A 197 -31.01 -9.33 2.01
C HIS A 197 -30.56 -9.51 0.55
N ILE A 198 -29.79 -10.55 0.25
CA ILE A 198 -29.33 -10.84 -1.11
C ILE A 198 -30.53 -11.19 -1.99
N ASN A 199 -30.65 -10.47 -3.10
CA ASN A 199 -31.59 -10.77 -4.17
C ASN A 199 -30.80 -11.12 -5.44
N LEU A 200 -30.93 -12.37 -5.89
CA LEU A 200 -30.23 -12.88 -7.07
C LEU A 200 -30.54 -12.08 -8.35
N ALA A 201 -31.67 -11.37 -8.41
CA ALA A 201 -31.98 -10.48 -9.54
C ALA A 201 -30.95 -9.35 -9.72
N ASN A 202 -30.29 -8.90 -8.64
CA ASN A 202 -29.26 -7.86 -8.71
C ASN A 202 -27.99 -8.32 -9.43
N TRP A 203 -27.79 -9.64 -9.54
CA TRP A 203 -26.69 -10.22 -10.30
C TRP A 203 -26.99 -10.37 -11.79
N HIS A 204 -28.14 -9.89 -12.26
CA HIS A 204 -28.48 -9.87 -13.69
C HIS A 204 -28.51 -8.43 -14.24
N PRO A 205 -27.71 -8.11 -15.29
CA PRO A 205 -26.67 -8.95 -15.90
C PRO A 205 -25.42 -9.06 -15.02
N PHE A 206 -24.78 -10.24 -15.00
CA PHE A 206 -23.59 -10.47 -14.16
C PHE A 206 -22.34 -9.78 -14.72
N LEU A 207 -22.25 -9.70 -16.05
CA LEU A 207 -21.15 -9.11 -16.81
C LEU A 207 -21.64 -7.89 -17.63
N PRO A 208 -22.13 -6.81 -16.99
CA PRO A 208 -22.65 -5.65 -17.73
C PRO A 208 -21.59 -4.99 -18.62
N TYR A 209 -20.33 -5.03 -18.19
CA TYR A 209 -19.17 -4.45 -18.89
C TYR A 209 -18.34 -5.50 -19.66
N GLY A 210 -18.84 -6.73 -19.77
CA GLY A 210 -18.17 -7.85 -20.42
C GLY A 210 -16.83 -8.23 -19.77
N TYR A 211 -16.05 -9.07 -20.46
CA TYR A 211 -14.76 -9.54 -19.94
C TYR A 211 -13.72 -8.42 -19.80
N LYS A 212 -13.79 -7.38 -20.64
CA LYS A 212 -12.89 -6.22 -20.54
C LYS A 212 -13.07 -5.50 -19.20
N GLY A 213 -14.32 -5.33 -18.76
CA GLY A 213 -14.64 -4.75 -17.45
C GLY A 213 -13.96 -5.48 -16.29
N ILE A 214 -13.88 -6.81 -16.34
CA ILE A 214 -13.19 -7.60 -15.30
C ILE A 214 -11.72 -7.17 -15.15
N PHE A 215 -10.99 -6.99 -16.27
CA PHE A 215 -9.57 -6.62 -16.23
C PHE A 215 -9.35 -5.14 -15.87
N THR A 216 -10.22 -4.25 -16.34
CA THR A 216 -10.23 -2.84 -15.92
C THR A 216 -10.47 -2.74 -14.41
N GLY A 217 -11.52 -3.40 -13.92
CA GLY A 217 -11.81 -3.45 -12.50
C GLY A 217 -10.73 -4.17 -11.69
N ALA A 218 -10.08 -5.22 -12.24
CA ALA A 218 -8.96 -5.90 -11.57
C ALA A 218 -7.78 -4.94 -11.37
N SER A 219 -7.53 -4.10 -12.35
CA SER A 219 -6.47 -3.10 -12.31
C SER A 219 -6.80 -1.97 -11.34
N ALA A 220 -8.07 -1.62 -11.16
CA ALA A 220 -8.52 -0.67 -10.14
C ALA A 220 -8.44 -1.26 -8.72
N VAL A 221 -9.06 -2.42 -8.47
CA VAL A 221 -9.06 -3.08 -7.15
C VAL A 221 -7.74 -3.73 -6.76
N PHE A 222 -6.75 -3.77 -7.66
CA PHE A 222 -5.37 -4.06 -7.29
C PHE A 222 -4.89 -3.15 -6.15
N PHE A 223 -5.39 -1.91 -6.12
CA PHE A 223 -5.17 -0.96 -5.04
C PHE A 223 -5.48 -1.55 -3.66
N SER A 224 -6.57 -2.34 -3.57
CA SER A 224 -7.00 -2.96 -2.32
C SER A 224 -5.98 -3.95 -1.77
N PHE A 225 -5.06 -4.47 -2.58
CA PHE A 225 -4.01 -5.38 -2.11
C PHE A 225 -2.69 -4.69 -1.77
N LEU A 226 -2.56 -3.38 -1.99
CA LEU A 226 -1.36 -2.65 -1.59
C LEU A 226 -1.20 -2.70 -0.05
N GLY A 227 0.03 -2.88 0.42
CA GLY A 227 0.34 -2.90 1.85
C GLY A 227 0.94 -4.21 2.36
N PHE A 228 0.83 -5.34 1.65
CA PHE A 228 1.59 -6.54 2.03
C PHE A 228 3.10 -6.32 1.93
N ASP A 229 3.54 -5.47 0.99
CA ASP A 229 4.94 -5.10 0.80
C ASP A 229 5.48 -4.24 1.96
N ALA A 230 4.62 -3.54 2.70
CA ALA A 230 5.00 -2.82 3.90
C ALA A 230 5.56 -3.77 4.97
N LEU A 231 5.16 -5.05 4.98
CA LEU A 231 5.75 -6.06 5.87
C LEU A 231 7.23 -6.27 5.62
N ALA A 232 7.70 -6.12 4.37
CA ALA A 232 9.11 -6.22 4.05
C ALA A 232 9.92 -5.08 4.71
N THR A 233 9.31 -3.90 4.92
CA THR A 233 9.97 -2.80 5.63
C THR A 233 10.15 -3.08 7.13
N SER A 234 9.38 -4.02 7.68
CA SER A 234 9.45 -4.49 9.08
C SER A 234 10.40 -5.68 9.27
N ALA A 235 11.14 -6.09 8.24
CA ALA A 235 12.03 -7.25 8.32
C ALA A 235 13.14 -7.12 9.38
N GLU A 236 13.60 -5.91 9.66
CA GLU A 236 14.60 -5.62 10.69
C GLU A 236 14.06 -5.86 12.11
N ASP A 237 12.75 -5.62 12.32
CA ASP A 237 12.08 -5.73 13.61
C ASP A 237 11.44 -7.12 13.84
N ALA A 238 11.44 -7.97 12.81
CA ALA A 238 10.78 -9.27 12.80
C ALA A 238 11.62 -10.38 13.47
N LYS A 239 11.00 -11.11 14.41
CA LYS A 239 11.51 -12.38 14.95
C LYS A 239 11.40 -13.46 13.89
N ASP A 240 12.38 -14.37 13.81
CA ASP A 240 12.41 -15.50 12.86
C ASP A 240 11.98 -15.12 11.43
N VAL A 241 12.64 -14.09 10.87
CA VAL A 241 12.32 -13.49 9.55
C VAL A 241 12.07 -14.56 8.48
N ASP A 242 12.92 -15.59 8.44
CA ASP A 242 12.88 -16.73 7.51
C ASP A 242 11.53 -17.44 7.45
N LYS A 243 10.80 -17.48 8.58
CA LYS A 243 9.52 -18.19 8.70
C LYS A 243 8.35 -17.24 8.83
N ASN A 244 8.50 -16.18 9.62
CA ASN A 244 7.39 -15.33 10.01
C ASN A 244 6.96 -14.37 8.90
N ILE A 245 7.91 -13.78 8.15
CA ILE A 245 7.56 -12.87 7.05
C ILE A 245 6.80 -13.59 5.93
N PRO A 246 7.28 -14.73 5.37
CA PRO A 246 6.54 -15.42 4.32
C PRO A 246 5.14 -15.86 4.74
N ARG A 247 5.01 -16.39 5.97
CA ARG A 247 3.72 -16.80 6.53
C ARG A 247 2.77 -15.62 6.73
N ALA A 248 3.28 -14.49 7.23
CA ALA A 248 2.48 -13.28 7.43
C ALA A 248 1.95 -12.73 6.10
N ILE A 249 2.81 -12.62 5.07
CA ILE A 249 2.41 -12.15 3.73
C ILE A 249 1.31 -13.05 3.14
N ILE A 250 1.47 -14.36 3.19
CA ILE A 250 0.47 -15.30 2.67
C ILE A 250 -0.84 -15.20 3.48
N LEU A 251 -0.74 -15.18 4.81
CA LEU A 251 -1.92 -15.15 5.68
C LEU A 251 -2.75 -13.88 5.48
N CYS A 252 -2.11 -12.70 5.41
CA CYS A 252 -2.82 -11.45 5.19
C CYS A 252 -3.47 -11.39 3.80
N LEU A 253 -2.80 -11.90 2.76
CA LEU A 253 -3.36 -11.95 1.41
C LEU A 253 -4.57 -12.89 1.33
N VAL A 254 -4.49 -14.09 1.91
CA VAL A 254 -5.59 -15.06 1.90
C VAL A 254 -6.81 -14.52 2.65
N ILE A 255 -6.60 -13.99 3.87
CA ILE A 255 -7.69 -13.43 4.68
C ILE A 255 -8.34 -12.25 3.96
N SER A 256 -7.54 -11.31 3.43
CA SER A 256 -8.07 -10.14 2.74
C SER A 256 -8.82 -10.53 1.46
N THR A 257 -8.29 -11.47 0.68
CA THR A 257 -8.96 -11.99 -0.52
C THR A 257 -10.33 -12.57 -0.19
N ALA A 258 -10.42 -13.40 0.86
CA ALA A 258 -11.69 -14.00 1.28
C ALA A 258 -12.72 -12.92 1.67
N LEU A 259 -12.30 -11.92 2.46
CA LEU A 259 -13.17 -10.80 2.83
C LEU A 259 -13.61 -9.98 1.61
N TYR A 260 -12.72 -9.73 0.65
CA TYR A 260 -13.02 -8.93 -0.54
C TYR A 260 -14.05 -9.62 -1.44
N ILE A 261 -13.91 -10.93 -1.63
CA ILE A 261 -14.88 -11.74 -2.39
C ILE A 261 -16.24 -11.72 -1.69
N LEU A 262 -16.27 -11.95 -0.38
CA LEU A 262 -17.52 -11.98 0.40
C LEU A 262 -18.22 -10.63 0.36
N VAL A 263 -17.52 -9.52 0.65
CA VAL A 263 -18.09 -8.17 0.61
C VAL A 263 -18.60 -7.85 -0.80
N SER A 264 -17.84 -8.18 -1.85
CA SER A 264 -18.26 -7.95 -3.24
C SER A 264 -19.56 -8.67 -3.58
N LEU A 265 -19.67 -9.97 -3.25
CA LEU A 265 -20.86 -10.78 -3.50
C LEU A 265 -22.06 -10.24 -2.72
N VAL A 266 -21.88 -9.96 -1.43
CA VAL A 266 -22.96 -9.44 -0.58
C VAL A 266 -23.41 -8.06 -1.05
N MET A 267 -22.49 -7.14 -1.30
CA MET A 267 -22.79 -5.76 -1.72
C MET A 267 -23.58 -5.72 -3.03
N THR A 268 -23.10 -6.40 -4.06
CA THR A 268 -23.76 -6.47 -5.39
C THR A 268 -24.98 -7.39 -5.41
N GLY A 269 -25.11 -8.28 -4.42
CA GLY A 269 -26.30 -9.12 -4.26
C GLY A 269 -27.45 -8.38 -3.57
N VAL A 270 -27.16 -7.43 -2.68
CA VAL A 270 -28.18 -6.70 -1.91
C VAL A 270 -28.75 -5.50 -2.66
N LEU A 271 -27.90 -4.76 -3.39
CA LEU A 271 -28.28 -3.63 -4.23
C LEU A 271 -27.79 -3.83 -5.67
N SER A 272 -28.45 -3.17 -6.62
CA SER A 272 -27.97 -3.13 -8.01
C SER A 272 -26.61 -2.44 -8.06
N TYR A 273 -25.69 -2.95 -8.87
CA TYR A 273 -24.36 -2.35 -9.04
C TYR A 273 -24.41 -0.87 -9.42
N LYS A 274 -25.48 -0.44 -10.11
CA LYS A 274 -25.70 0.95 -10.54
C LYS A 274 -25.85 1.94 -9.38
N ASP A 275 -26.29 1.46 -8.22
CA ASP A 275 -26.54 2.30 -7.04
C ASP A 275 -25.33 2.33 -6.09
N LEU A 276 -24.23 1.63 -6.42
CA LEU A 276 -23.08 1.47 -5.53
C LEU A 276 -22.00 2.54 -5.71
N ASN A 277 -22.17 3.49 -6.63
CA ASN A 277 -21.24 4.61 -6.83
C ASN A 277 -21.42 5.70 -5.76
N VAL A 278 -21.09 5.35 -4.53
CA VAL A 278 -21.18 6.22 -3.35
C VAL A 278 -19.92 6.05 -2.49
N SER A 279 -19.55 7.07 -1.74
CA SER A 279 -18.30 7.07 -0.97
C SER A 279 -18.30 6.08 0.21
N GLU A 280 -19.46 5.75 0.76
CA GLU A 280 -19.65 4.89 1.93
C GLU A 280 -20.47 3.65 1.61
N ALA A 281 -20.14 2.97 0.50
CA ALA A 281 -20.94 1.89 -0.11
C ALA A 281 -21.46 0.83 0.87
N MET A 282 -20.65 0.36 1.82
CA MET A 282 -21.13 -0.62 2.82
C MET A 282 -22.19 -0.07 3.77
N SER A 283 -22.02 1.17 4.22
CA SER A 283 -23.01 1.84 5.08
C SER A 283 -24.27 2.14 4.28
N TYR A 284 -24.13 2.57 3.03
CA TYR A 284 -25.25 2.82 2.13
C TYR A 284 -26.12 1.57 1.91
N VAL A 285 -25.50 0.41 1.67
CA VAL A 285 -26.21 -0.88 1.53
C VAL A 285 -27.05 -1.21 2.77
N LEU A 286 -26.50 -1.01 3.97
CA LEU A 286 -27.21 -1.25 5.22
C LEU A 286 -28.37 -0.26 5.42
N LEU A 287 -28.15 1.02 5.13
CA LEU A 287 -29.18 2.06 5.21
C LEU A 287 -30.33 1.79 4.25
N ALA A 288 -30.04 1.37 3.02
CA ALA A 288 -31.03 1.03 2.01
C ALA A 288 -31.94 -0.14 2.41
N LYS A 289 -31.48 -1.00 3.33
CA LYS A 289 -32.27 -2.11 3.91
C LYS A 289 -32.82 -1.80 5.31
N GLY A 290 -32.72 -0.57 5.77
CA GLY A 290 -33.28 -0.11 7.05
C GLY A 290 -32.42 -0.40 8.28
N HIS A 291 -31.20 -0.92 8.12
CA HIS A 291 -30.30 -1.26 9.23
C HIS A 291 -29.48 -0.07 9.72
N LYS A 292 -30.16 1.01 10.16
CA LYS A 292 -29.54 2.28 10.53
C LYS A 292 -28.44 2.15 11.59
N TYR A 293 -28.73 1.51 12.73
CA TYR A 293 -27.76 1.33 13.81
C TYR A 293 -26.53 0.53 13.38
N VAL A 294 -26.72 -0.49 12.52
CA VAL A 294 -25.59 -1.29 12.00
C VAL A 294 -24.76 -0.45 11.04
N ALA A 295 -25.39 0.35 10.18
CA ALA A 295 -24.70 1.27 9.28
C ALA A 295 -23.87 2.31 10.05
N GLU A 296 -24.38 2.83 11.16
CA GLU A 296 -23.65 3.76 12.03
C GLU A 296 -22.42 3.10 12.67
N ILE A 297 -22.56 1.88 13.19
CA ILE A 297 -21.43 1.10 13.74
C ILE A 297 -20.37 0.84 12.66
N VAL A 298 -20.79 0.43 11.47
CA VAL A 298 -19.89 0.21 10.33
C VAL A 298 -19.20 1.51 9.92
N SER A 299 -19.92 2.62 9.87
CA SER A 299 -19.36 3.93 9.52
C SER A 299 -18.32 4.39 10.54
N LEU A 300 -18.65 4.34 11.83
CA LEU A 300 -17.73 4.71 12.90
C LEU A 300 -16.48 3.81 12.93
N GLY A 301 -16.67 2.50 12.75
CA GLY A 301 -15.55 1.58 12.66
C GLY A 301 -14.69 1.81 11.40
N ALA A 302 -15.29 2.20 10.28
CA ALA A 302 -14.57 2.55 9.06
C ALA A 302 -13.73 3.83 9.26
N VAL A 303 -14.28 4.85 9.95
CA VAL A 303 -13.54 6.05 10.34
C VAL A 303 -12.29 5.69 11.14
N LEU A 304 -12.42 4.85 12.16
CA LEU A 304 -11.27 4.40 12.97
C LEU A 304 -10.31 3.50 12.19
N GLY A 305 -10.85 2.63 11.34
CA GLY A 305 -10.07 1.66 10.58
C GLY A 305 -9.19 2.30 9.51
N ILE A 306 -9.77 3.15 8.66
CA ILE A 306 -9.03 3.75 7.54
C ILE A 306 -7.83 4.57 8.01
N MET A 307 -7.94 5.23 9.17
CA MET A 307 -6.83 5.97 9.81
C MET A 307 -5.57 5.11 10.03
N ALA A 308 -5.73 3.83 10.40
CA ALA A 308 -4.59 2.92 10.58
C ALA A 308 -3.82 2.67 9.27
N VAL A 309 -4.50 2.71 8.13
CA VAL A 309 -3.85 2.56 6.81
C VAL A 309 -3.01 3.80 6.50
N VAL A 310 -3.55 5.00 6.70
CA VAL A 310 -2.78 6.25 6.53
C VAL A 310 -1.54 6.26 7.43
N PHE A 311 -1.69 5.84 8.68
CA PHE A 311 -0.55 5.68 9.58
C PHE A 311 0.52 4.75 8.99
N ALA A 312 0.13 3.56 8.53
CA ALA A 312 1.03 2.56 7.99
C ALA A 312 1.79 3.04 6.73
N PHE A 313 1.11 3.75 5.83
CA PHE A 313 1.72 4.24 4.59
C PHE A 313 2.61 5.47 4.79
N ILE A 314 2.27 6.40 5.70
CA ILE A 314 3.20 7.48 6.08
C ILE A 314 4.45 6.88 6.74
N TYR A 315 4.27 5.88 7.62
CA TYR A 315 5.38 5.17 8.25
C TYR A 315 6.29 4.51 7.21
N ALA A 316 5.73 3.70 6.31
CA ALA A 316 6.48 3.00 5.26
C ALA A 316 7.20 3.98 4.32
N GLY A 317 6.51 5.02 3.85
CA GLY A 317 7.10 6.08 3.01
C GLY A 317 8.25 6.81 3.68
N SER A 318 8.09 7.18 4.95
CA SER A 318 9.15 7.85 5.69
C SER A 318 10.37 6.95 5.92
N ASN A 319 10.19 5.64 6.08
CA ASN A 319 11.28 4.68 6.24
C ASN A 319 12.05 4.42 4.95
N ILE A 320 11.37 4.30 3.81
CA ILE A 320 12.06 4.22 2.50
C ILE A 320 12.87 5.50 2.27
N MET A 321 12.26 6.66 2.50
CA MET A 321 12.93 7.94 2.32
C MET A 321 14.14 8.10 3.26
N LYS A 322 14.03 7.65 4.51
CA LYS A 322 15.14 7.55 5.47
C LYS A 322 16.24 6.63 4.95
N SER A 323 15.89 5.45 4.41
CA SER A 323 16.85 4.48 3.87
C SER A 323 17.62 5.06 2.67
N MET A 324 16.90 5.65 1.70
CA MET A 324 17.52 6.33 0.56
C MET A 324 18.41 7.50 0.98
N SER A 325 17.99 8.27 1.98
CA SER A 325 18.75 9.41 2.52
C SER A 325 20.02 8.98 3.26
N ARG A 326 19.98 7.88 4.03
CA ARG A 326 21.17 7.30 4.69
C ARG A 326 22.25 6.91 3.69
N SER A 327 21.82 6.48 2.51
CA SER A 327 22.68 6.06 1.41
C SER A 327 22.99 7.19 0.42
N ALA A 328 22.77 8.45 0.83
CA ALA A 328 23.04 9.66 0.05
C ALA A 328 22.30 9.78 -1.30
N PHE A 329 21.27 8.95 -1.56
CA PHE A 329 20.42 9.09 -2.75
C PHE A 329 19.49 10.31 -2.67
N LEU A 330 19.21 10.79 -1.45
CA LEU A 330 18.41 11.96 -1.11
C LEU A 330 19.17 12.82 -0.07
N PRO A 331 18.77 14.09 0.16
CA PRO A 331 19.38 14.94 1.19
C PRO A 331 19.52 14.25 2.54
N GLN A 332 20.74 14.17 3.09
CA GLN A 332 21.05 13.44 4.34
C GLN A 332 20.23 13.94 5.54
N GLY A 333 19.74 15.18 5.49
CA GLY A 333 18.87 15.75 6.50
C GLY A 333 17.57 14.96 6.72
N LEU A 334 17.09 14.19 5.73
CA LEU A 334 15.87 13.37 5.84
C LEU A 334 16.10 12.09 6.67
N ALA A 335 17.34 11.60 6.76
CA ALA A 335 17.70 10.46 7.58
C ALA A 335 17.82 10.78 9.08
N LYS A 336 17.86 12.06 9.45
CA LYS A 336 18.03 12.50 10.84
C LYS A 336 16.82 12.09 11.69
N VAL A 337 17.07 11.27 12.70
CA VAL A 337 16.06 10.83 13.68
C VAL A 337 16.03 11.77 14.90
N ASN A 338 14.86 11.90 15.51
CA ASN A 338 14.69 12.63 16.76
C ASN A 338 15.29 11.82 17.94
N GLY A 339 16.07 12.47 18.81
CA GLY A 339 16.74 11.80 19.93
C GLY A 339 15.80 11.15 20.95
N LYS A 340 14.59 11.69 21.15
CA LYS A 340 13.62 11.15 22.11
C LYS A 340 12.76 10.03 21.51
N THR A 341 12.23 10.26 20.30
CA THR A 341 11.22 9.39 19.69
C THR A 341 11.79 8.41 18.66
N GLN A 342 13.06 8.55 18.29
CA GLN A 342 13.75 7.80 17.23
C GLN A 342 13.07 7.85 15.85
N SER A 343 12.09 8.75 15.67
CA SER A 343 11.34 8.91 14.43
C SER A 343 12.03 9.88 13.46
N PRO A 344 12.02 9.60 12.13
CA PRO A 344 12.59 10.48 11.10
C PRO A 344 11.63 11.63 10.77
N ASN A 345 11.46 12.58 11.70
CA ASN A 345 10.40 13.60 11.63
C ASN A 345 10.37 14.39 10.31
N ARG A 346 11.54 14.68 9.71
CA ARG A 346 11.61 15.40 8.43
C ARG A 346 11.03 14.59 7.27
N ALA A 347 11.33 13.29 7.21
CA ALA A 347 10.76 12.39 6.21
C ALA A 347 9.25 12.18 6.42
N ILE A 348 8.82 12.05 7.68
CA ILE A 348 7.40 11.94 8.04
C ILE A 348 6.62 13.17 7.57
N TRP A 349 7.09 14.37 7.88
CA TRP A 349 6.43 15.61 7.44
C TRP A 349 6.45 15.78 5.92
N LEU A 350 7.53 15.42 5.24
CA LEU A 350 7.59 15.52 3.78
C LEU A 350 6.57 14.59 3.10
N VAL A 351 6.53 13.32 3.52
CA VAL A 351 5.55 12.35 3.01
C VAL A 351 4.13 12.80 3.36
N GLY A 352 3.89 13.18 4.62
CA GLY A 352 2.57 13.64 5.08
C GLY A 352 2.06 14.88 4.34
N LEU A 353 2.90 15.90 4.14
CA LEU A 353 2.52 17.12 3.41
C LEU A 353 2.24 16.85 1.93
N LEU A 354 3.07 16.06 1.26
CA LEU A 354 2.83 15.67 -0.14
C LEU A 354 1.50 14.91 -0.25
N SER A 355 1.26 13.94 0.64
CA SER A 355 0.00 13.19 0.67
C SER A 355 -1.20 14.10 0.95
N ALA A 356 -1.08 15.06 1.88
CA ALA A 356 -2.15 15.98 2.22
C ALA A 356 -2.53 16.88 1.04
N VAL A 357 -1.54 17.43 0.33
CA VAL A 357 -1.77 18.22 -0.88
C VAL A 357 -2.47 17.37 -1.94
N LEU A 358 -1.97 16.18 -2.23
CA LEU A 358 -2.61 15.32 -3.23
C LEU A 358 -4.03 14.92 -2.82
N ALA A 359 -4.27 14.64 -1.54
CA ALA A 359 -5.58 14.26 -1.04
C ALA A 359 -6.61 15.40 -1.14
N GLY A 360 -6.17 16.65 -0.94
CA GLY A 360 -7.03 17.81 -1.06
C GLY A 360 -7.38 18.18 -2.49
N GLU A 361 -6.47 17.93 -3.43
CA GLU A 361 -6.55 18.41 -4.82
C GLU A 361 -7.14 17.40 -5.81
N PHE A 362 -6.86 16.10 -5.64
CA PHE A 362 -7.16 15.06 -6.63
C PHE A 362 -8.16 14.02 -6.13
N ASP A 363 -9.03 13.57 -7.04
CA ASP A 363 -10.01 12.51 -6.79
C ASP A 363 -9.39 11.15 -6.41
N LEU A 364 -10.15 10.41 -5.59
CA LEU A 364 -9.82 9.08 -5.07
C LEU A 364 -9.46 8.10 -6.19
N HIS A 365 -10.32 7.95 -7.20
CA HIS A 365 -10.17 6.97 -8.27
C HIS A 365 -8.89 7.27 -9.07
N TYR A 366 -8.67 8.54 -9.40
CA TYR A 366 -7.47 8.96 -10.12
C TYR A 366 -6.18 8.69 -9.34
N LEU A 367 -6.15 9.00 -8.03
CA LEU A 367 -5.01 8.72 -7.16
C LEU A 367 -4.75 7.21 -7.05
N ALA A 368 -5.80 6.38 -6.98
CA ALA A 368 -5.69 4.93 -6.92
C ALA A 368 -5.03 4.36 -8.20
N LEU A 369 -5.41 4.85 -9.37
CA LEU A 369 -4.80 4.43 -10.64
C LEU A 369 -3.31 4.76 -10.71
N ILE A 370 -2.90 5.97 -10.28
CA ILE A 370 -1.48 6.35 -10.23
C ILE A 370 -0.71 5.44 -9.26
N ALA A 371 -1.27 5.18 -8.08
CA ALA A 371 -0.68 4.28 -7.10
C ALA A 371 -0.48 2.86 -7.67
N ASN A 372 -1.46 2.37 -8.44
CA ASN A 372 -1.39 1.05 -9.07
C ASN A 372 -0.31 0.96 -10.15
N ILE A 373 -0.16 1.99 -11.01
CA ILE A 373 0.94 2.02 -12.00
C ILE A 373 2.28 1.90 -11.30
N GLY A 374 2.56 2.78 -10.32
CA GLY A 374 3.83 2.76 -9.61
C GLY A 374 4.10 1.43 -8.91
N SER A 375 3.07 0.89 -8.23
CA SER A 375 3.17 -0.39 -7.51
C SER A 375 3.46 -1.54 -8.46
N LEU A 376 2.68 -1.67 -9.55
CA LEU A 376 2.85 -2.75 -10.52
C LEU A 376 4.21 -2.69 -11.23
N VAL A 377 4.73 -1.49 -11.53
CA VAL A 377 6.08 -1.32 -12.08
C VAL A 377 7.14 -1.81 -11.09
N VAL A 378 7.04 -1.44 -9.81
CA VAL A 378 7.98 -1.91 -8.78
C VAL A 378 7.84 -3.40 -8.55
N PHE A 379 6.62 -3.93 -8.52
CA PHE A 379 6.37 -5.34 -8.30
C PHE A 379 6.86 -6.23 -9.45
N ALA A 380 6.72 -5.76 -10.70
CA ALA A 380 7.36 -6.40 -11.84
C ALA A 380 8.90 -6.42 -11.69
N LEU A 381 9.48 -5.29 -11.24
CA LEU A 381 10.92 -5.22 -10.96
C LEU A 381 11.35 -6.18 -9.84
N ILE A 382 10.57 -6.32 -8.77
CA ILE A 382 10.82 -7.27 -7.69
C ILE A 382 10.84 -8.71 -8.20
N SER A 383 9.85 -9.09 -8.99
CA SER A 383 9.81 -10.43 -9.59
C SER A 383 10.99 -10.66 -10.54
N LEU A 384 11.39 -9.65 -11.30
CA LEU A 384 12.59 -9.72 -12.13
C LEU A 384 13.88 -9.85 -11.29
N ILE A 385 13.98 -9.16 -10.17
CA ILE A 385 15.13 -9.23 -9.26
C ILE A 385 15.33 -10.64 -8.71
N VAL A 386 14.25 -11.37 -8.40
CA VAL A 386 14.35 -12.79 -7.99
C VAL A 386 15.06 -13.63 -9.06
N ILE A 387 14.69 -13.45 -10.33
CA ILE A 387 15.32 -14.14 -11.47
C ILE A 387 16.79 -13.73 -11.60
N ILE A 388 17.07 -12.43 -11.55
CA ILE A 388 18.43 -11.88 -11.66
C ILE A 388 19.35 -12.42 -10.55
N LEU A 389 18.88 -12.42 -9.30
CA LEU A 389 19.68 -12.90 -8.16
C LEU A 389 19.96 -14.40 -8.24
N ARG A 390 19.02 -15.21 -8.77
CA ARG A 390 19.25 -16.65 -8.98
C ARG A 390 20.36 -16.93 -9.99
N TYR A 391 20.47 -16.11 -11.02
CA TYR A 391 21.53 -16.23 -12.02
C TYR A 391 22.87 -15.63 -11.56
N ARG A 392 22.84 -14.41 -11.02
CA ARG A 392 24.05 -13.66 -10.64
C ARG A 392 24.69 -14.15 -9.34
N TYR A 393 23.88 -14.67 -8.41
CA TYR A 393 24.32 -15.14 -7.10
C TYR A 393 23.66 -16.48 -6.74
N PRO A 394 23.99 -17.57 -7.45
CA PRO A 394 23.38 -18.89 -7.23
C PRO A 394 23.59 -19.39 -5.80
N GLU A 395 24.76 -19.13 -5.22
CA GLU A 395 25.15 -19.53 -3.85
C GLU A 395 24.52 -18.72 -2.72
N LEU A 396 23.71 -17.68 -3.02
CA LEU A 396 23.06 -16.86 -1.99
C LEU A 396 22.12 -17.74 -1.14
N LYS A 397 22.22 -17.66 0.19
CA LYS A 397 21.31 -18.34 1.10
C LYS A 397 19.89 -17.79 0.91
N ARG A 398 18.94 -18.70 0.63
CA ARG A 398 17.52 -18.39 0.44
C ARG A 398 16.70 -19.21 1.43
N PRO A 399 16.43 -18.66 2.63
CA PRO A 399 15.66 -19.37 3.65
C PRO A 399 14.26 -19.72 3.17
N PHE A 400 13.60 -18.79 2.48
CA PHE A 400 12.40 -19.05 1.69
C PHE A 400 12.76 -19.02 0.20
N LYS A 401 12.25 -19.99 -0.57
CA LYS A 401 12.38 -20.04 -2.03
C LYS A 401 11.00 -20.07 -2.66
N VAL A 402 10.77 -19.20 -3.64
CA VAL A 402 9.55 -19.22 -4.46
C VAL A 402 9.41 -20.59 -5.13
N PRO A 403 8.24 -21.25 -5.02
CA PRO A 403 8.03 -22.56 -5.62
C PRO A 403 8.04 -22.50 -7.15
N PHE A 404 8.23 -23.66 -7.80
CA PHE A 404 8.29 -23.80 -9.26
C PHE A 404 9.39 -22.99 -9.96
N GLY A 405 10.49 -22.70 -9.26
CA GLY A 405 11.64 -22.03 -9.85
C GLY A 405 11.25 -20.67 -10.43
N ASN A 406 11.65 -20.38 -11.66
CA ASN A 406 11.43 -19.07 -12.29
C ASN A 406 10.03 -18.90 -12.90
N VAL A 407 9.18 -19.93 -12.88
CA VAL A 407 7.83 -19.87 -13.45
C VAL A 407 6.98 -18.81 -12.74
N ILE A 408 6.92 -18.84 -11.40
CA ILE A 408 6.15 -17.85 -10.63
C ILE A 408 6.67 -16.43 -10.84
N PRO A 409 7.97 -16.13 -10.74
CA PRO A 409 8.49 -14.80 -11.05
C PRO A 409 8.14 -14.32 -12.47
N VAL A 410 8.21 -15.19 -13.49
CA VAL A 410 7.82 -14.83 -14.86
C VAL A 410 6.32 -14.54 -14.96
N LEU A 411 5.47 -15.40 -14.39
CA LEU A 411 4.03 -15.18 -14.36
C LEU A 411 3.66 -13.88 -13.63
N SER A 412 4.38 -13.57 -12.55
CA SER A 412 4.22 -12.32 -11.79
C SER A 412 4.56 -11.09 -12.63
N VAL A 413 5.63 -11.11 -13.42
CA VAL A 413 5.95 -10.03 -14.36
C VAL A 413 4.86 -9.89 -15.42
N LEU A 414 4.42 -11.01 -16.01
CA LEU A 414 3.40 -11.02 -17.06
C LEU A 414 2.05 -10.46 -16.56
N ILE A 415 1.57 -10.89 -15.39
CA ILE A 415 0.31 -10.39 -14.84
C ILE A 415 0.40 -8.91 -14.47
N CYS A 416 1.56 -8.42 -13.98
CA CYS A 416 1.78 -7.00 -13.76
C CYS A 416 1.66 -6.21 -15.08
N ILE A 417 2.27 -6.70 -16.17
CA ILE A 417 2.18 -6.05 -17.49
C ILE A 417 0.73 -6.02 -17.99
N VAL A 418 -0.02 -7.11 -17.84
CA VAL A 418 -1.43 -7.18 -18.26
C VAL A 418 -2.29 -6.15 -17.52
N LEU A 419 -2.13 -6.03 -16.20
CA LEU A 419 -2.85 -5.04 -15.40
C LEU A 419 -2.42 -3.61 -15.76
N LEU A 420 -1.12 -3.38 -15.96
CA LEU A 420 -0.56 -2.09 -16.36
C LEU A 420 -1.14 -1.56 -17.69
N VAL A 421 -1.32 -2.44 -18.68
CA VAL A 421 -1.89 -2.08 -19.99
C VAL A 421 -3.38 -1.73 -19.89
N SER A 422 -4.07 -2.18 -18.84
CA SER A 422 -5.50 -1.93 -18.63
C SER A 422 -5.78 -0.59 -17.93
N ILE A 423 -4.75 0.15 -17.52
CA ILE A 423 -4.86 1.46 -16.85
C ILE A 423 -4.91 2.60 -17.88
N SER A 424 -5.64 3.67 -17.56
CA SER A 424 -5.83 4.82 -18.44
C SER A 424 -4.52 5.57 -18.77
N LEU A 425 -4.45 6.12 -19.99
CA LEU A 425 -3.30 6.89 -20.46
C LEU A 425 -3.02 8.12 -19.59
N ASN A 426 -4.05 8.76 -19.05
CA ASN A 426 -3.90 9.95 -18.20
C ASN A 426 -3.17 9.63 -16.89
N ALA A 427 -3.40 8.46 -16.30
CA ALA A 427 -2.66 8.02 -15.12
C ALA A 427 -1.19 7.71 -15.47
N TRP A 428 -0.95 7.11 -16.65
CA TRP A 428 0.39 6.88 -17.18
C TRP A 428 1.20 8.16 -17.39
N LEU A 429 0.59 9.19 -17.97
CA LEU A 429 1.25 10.48 -18.19
C LEU A 429 1.70 11.12 -16.87
N THR A 430 0.85 11.07 -15.83
CA THR A 430 1.19 11.60 -14.50
C THR A 430 2.28 10.79 -13.82
N TYR A 431 2.25 9.46 -13.93
CA TYR A 431 3.33 8.61 -13.45
C TYR A 431 4.66 8.90 -14.17
N LEU A 432 4.63 9.08 -15.49
CA LEU A 432 5.82 9.44 -16.27
C LEU A 432 6.36 10.82 -15.87
N LEU A 433 5.48 11.79 -15.59
CA LEU A 433 5.89 13.09 -15.06
C LEU A 433 6.61 12.95 -13.71
N TRP A 434 6.08 12.12 -12.81
CA TRP A 434 6.75 11.80 -11.54
C TRP A 434 8.13 11.18 -11.75
N LEU A 435 8.26 10.26 -12.71
CA LEU A 435 9.56 9.67 -13.08
C LEU A 435 10.53 10.72 -13.65
N VAL A 436 10.06 11.65 -14.48
CA VAL A 436 10.90 12.73 -15.02
C VAL A 436 11.43 13.62 -13.90
N VAL A 437 10.59 13.98 -12.92
CA VAL A 437 11.06 14.71 -11.71
C VAL A 437 12.12 13.89 -10.98
N GLY A 438 11.90 12.58 -10.81
CA GLY A 438 12.87 11.67 -10.21
C GLY A 438 14.20 11.65 -10.95
N LEU A 439 14.18 11.53 -12.27
CA LEU A 439 15.39 11.59 -13.10
C LEU A 439 16.12 12.91 -12.92
N GLY A 440 15.40 14.03 -12.85
CA GLY A 440 15.96 15.34 -12.52
C GLY A 440 16.72 15.32 -11.18
N VAL A 441 16.08 14.80 -10.12
CA VAL A 441 16.71 14.63 -8.79
C VAL A 441 17.92 13.69 -8.85
N TYR A 442 17.84 12.61 -9.63
CA TYR A 442 18.93 11.65 -9.77
C TYR A 442 20.17 12.30 -10.39
N PHE A 443 20.03 12.95 -11.54
CA PHE A 443 21.16 13.54 -12.25
C PHE A 443 21.71 14.79 -11.56
N CYS A 444 20.87 15.59 -10.89
CA CYS A 444 21.32 16.81 -10.22
C CYS A 444 21.95 16.56 -8.84
N TYR A 445 21.42 15.60 -8.08
CA TYR A 445 21.83 15.37 -6.69
C TYR A 445 22.42 13.97 -6.48
N SER A 446 21.63 12.92 -6.77
CA SER A 446 21.94 11.54 -6.38
C SER A 446 23.23 11.03 -7.01
N LEU A 447 23.47 11.32 -8.29
CA LEU A 447 24.64 10.84 -9.03
C LEU A 447 25.97 11.36 -8.44
N ARG A 448 25.97 12.57 -7.89
CA ARG A 448 27.16 13.16 -7.24
C ARG A 448 27.40 12.52 -5.87
N HIS A 449 26.38 12.57 -5.01
CA HIS A 449 26.51 12.20 -3.60
C HIS A 449 26.56 10.69 -3.36
N ALA A 450 25.80 9.90 -4.11
CA ALA A 450 25.80 8.44 -3.96
C ALA A 450 27.10 7.80 -4.49
N ASN A 451 27.84 8.49 -5.35
CA ASN A 451 29.17 8.03 -5.78
C ASN A 451 30.25 8.39 -4.77
N GLU A 452 30.20 9.58 -4.18
CA GLU A 452 31.11 9.99 -3.09
C GLU A 452 30.96 9.12 -1.84
N PHE A 453 29.75 8.66 -1.51
CA PHE A 453 29.51 7.76 -0.38
C PHE A 453 30.33 6.45 -0.47
N ASN A 454 30.55 5.91 -1.67
CA ASN A 454 31.39 4.71 -1.84
C ASN A 454 32.88 5.00 -1.61
N PHE A 455 33.36 6.22 -1.92
CA PHE A 455 34.78 6.57 -1.78
C PHE A 455 35.21 6.75 -0.32
N GLN A 456 34.29 7.19 0.56
CA GLN A 456 34.59 7.34 1.99
C GLN A 456 34.69 5.98 2.71
N ASP A 457 33.86 4.99 2.34
CA ASP A 457 33.91 3.64 2.93
C ASP A 457 35.06 2.76 2.40
N GLU A 458 35.64 3.07 1.22
CA GLU A 458 36.87 2.41 0.74
C GLU A 458 38.14 2.94 1.44
N SER A 459 38.14 4.20 1.89
CA SER A 459 39.29 4.80 2.60
C SER A 459 39.40 4.43 4.09
N ASP A 460 38.33 3.89 4.68
CA ASP A 460 38.28 3.47 6.10
C ASP A 460 38.55 1.96 6.30
N ILE A 461 39.12 1.26 5.31
CA ILE A 461 39.60 -0.11 5.46
C ILE A 461 40.97 -0.07 6.17
N PRO A 462 41.09 -0.44 7.45
CA PRO A 462 42.40 -0.56 8.08
C PRO A 462 43.01 -1.88 7.60
N GLY A 463 44.08 -1.79 6.82
CA GLY A 463 44.99 -2.91 6.56
C GLY A 463 44.76 -3.63 5.23
N ASN A 464 45.67 -3.35 4.30
CA ASN A 464 46.21 -4.35 3.39
C ASN A 464 47.09 -5.31 4.19
#